data_AF-A0A3B3DR65-F1
#
_entry.id   AF-A0A3B3DR65-F1
#
_cell.length_a   1.000
_cell.length_b   1.000
_cell.length_c   1.000
_cell.angle_alpha   90.00
_cell.angle_beta   90.00
_cell.angle_gamma   90.00
#
_symmetry.space_group_name_H-M   'P 1'
#
loop_
_entity.id
_entity.type
_entity.pdbx_description
1 polymer ?
#
loop_
_entity_poly.entity_id
_entity_poly.type
_entity_poly.pdbx_seq_one_letter_code
_entity_poly.pdbx_strand_id
1 'polypeptide(L)'
;RLTAGNRETLCALIQTPTEPVTLTITLDLDSSSTKIGELSLKSETYRCFQFMVPMVSSATVASISVKIQGRVDSLNQDTKVLIEPPAFIHIVQTDKPIYKPGQTVQFRIVSMDTNFIPVNRMVINVLNQDPNTNRIAQWLDKSIKGGILDLSHPTIPEAAQGIYTITAETDKGEAISYNFEIKEYVLPKFEVTINLPSVITILDDDVTMKICGKYTYGKPVLGSVKAEFCRRTSPFFWLSTSKQKDICKTFNLSVTLAGFAINAFNYFDSFEVTAELEESGTGMFDVVMQVSTITFEDVSSSYKPGLPLEGKVRFNGSPIANQAVYLYVQDSLTFTLSTDQNGLATFSLDTSSWSESVSLSVSTDL
;
A
#
# COMPACT_ATOMS: atom_id res chain seq x y z
N ARG A 1 8.36 -13.79 16.68
CA ARG A 1 8.49 -14.80 15.60
C ARG A 1 9.93 -14.74 15.13
N LEU A 2 10.52 -15.87 14.79
CA LEU A 2 11.91 -15.96 14.33
C LEU A 2 11.92 -16.64 12.95
N THR A 3 12.83 -16.24 12.07
CA THR A 3 13.00 -16.88 10.76
C THR A 3 14.21 -17.81 10.82
N ALA A 4 14.03 -19.07 10.44
CA ALA A 4 15.10 -20.05 10.38
C ALA A 4 16.25 -19.59 9.46
N GLY A 5 17.49 -19.89 9.86
CA GLY A 5 18.69 -19.50 9.11
C GLY A 5 19.07 -18.02 9.21
N ASN A 6 18.20 -17.15 9.74
CA ASN A 6 18.54 -15.75 9.97
C ASN A 6 19.35 -15.56 11.25
N ARG A 7 20.11 -14.47 11.28
CA ARG A 7 20.86 -14.03 12.46
C ARG A 7 20.00 -13.08 13.27
N GLU A 8 19.54 -13.56 14.43
CA GLU A 8 18.65 -12.80 15.31
C GLU A 8 19.41 -12.25 16.52
N THR A 9 18.86 -11.21 17.13
CA THR A 9 19.44 -10.55 18.31
C THR A 9 18.48 -10.63 19.48
N LEU A 10 18.98 -11.14 20.61
CA LEU A 10 18.28 -11.15 21.89
C LEU A 10 19.01 -10.24 22.86
N CYS A 11 18.32 -9.23 23.40
CA CYS A 11 18.89 -8.31 24.37
C CYS A 11 18.33 -8.56 25.78
N ALA A 12 19.22 -8.57 26.76
CA ALA A 12 18.89 -8.71 28.17
C ALA A 12 19.31 -7.44 28.93
N LEU A 13 18.37 -6.91 29.71
CA LEU A 13 18.60 -5.84 30.67
C LEU A 13 18.36 -6.41 32.08
N ILE A 14 19.39 -6.38 32.92
CA ILE A 14 19.26 -6.73 34.34
C ILE A 14 19.48 -5.46 35.13
N GLN A 15 18.44 -5.01 35.82
CA GLN A 15 18.45 -3.81 36.66
C GLN A 15 18.68 -4.20 38.11
N THR A 16 19.62 -3.51 38.77
CA THR A 16 19.87 -3.58 40.22
C THR A 16 19.91 -5.00 40.80
N PRO A 17 20.84 -5.87 40.37
CA PRO A 17 20.99 -7.19 40.98
C PRO A 17 21.47 -7.04 42.44
N THR A 18 20.79 -7.68 43.39
CA THR A 18 21.13 -7.66 44.82
C THR A 18 22.39 -8.48 45.14
N GLU A 19 22.73 -9.44 44.29
CA GLU A 19 23.93 -10.27 44.37
C GLU A 19 24.49 -10.58 42.98
N PRO A 20 25.74 -11.09 42.86
CA PRO A 20 26.26 -11.56 41.59
C PRO A 20 25.42 -12.70 41.02
N VAL A 21 24.89 -12.53 39.81
CA VAL A 21 24.03 -13.51 39.15
C VAL A 21 24.64 -14.00 37.84
N THR A 22 24.34 -15.25 37.48
CA THR A 22 24.67 -15.82 36.19
C THR A 22 23.39 -15.98 35.36
N LEU A 23 23.33 -15.27 34.24
CA LEU A 23 22.28 -15.37 33.23
C LEU A 23 22.68 -16.44 32.21
N THR A 24 21.81 -17.41 31.99
CA THR A 24 21.90 -18.42 30.93
C THR A 24 20.65 -18.34 30.07
N ILE A 25 20.84 -18.32 28.75
CA ILE A 25 19.74 -18.26 27.78
C ILE A 25 19.87 -19.43 26.82
N THR A 26 18.82 -20.24 26.71
CA THR A 26 18.73 -21.38 25.78
C THR A 26 17.53 -21.23 24.86
N LEU A 27 17.69 -21.73 23.64
CA LEU A 27 16.62 -21.96 22.68
C LEU A 27 16.37 -23.46 22.61
N ASP A 28 15.23 -23.87 23.11
CA ASP A 28 14.84 -25.27 23.24
C ASP A 28 13.78 -25.60 22.19
N LEU A 29 14.15 -26.48 21.26
CA LEU A 29 13.24 -27.17 20.36
C LEU A 29 12.94 -28.54 20.95
N ASP A 30 11.81 -29.15 20.57
CA ASP A 30 11.44 -30.49 21.02
C ASP A 30 12.54 -31.55 20.77
N SER A 31 13.38 -31.32 19.75
CA SER A 31 14.47 -32.21 19.33
C SER A 31 15.86 -31.80 19.80
N SER A 32 16.09 -30.53 20.17
CA SER A 32 17.44 -30.03 20.48
C SER A 32 17.42 -28.75 21.31
N SER A 33 18.44 -28.57 22.15
CA SER A 33 18.65 -27.36 22.96
C SER A 33 19.92 -26.64 22.50
N THR A 34 19.80 -25.36 22.15
CA THR A 34 20.91 -24.52 21.71
C THR A 34 21.15 -23.40 22.71
N LYS A 35 22.36 -23.29 23.24
CA LYS A 35 22.73 -22.20 24.14
C LYS A 35 22.99 -20.92 23.36
N ILE A 36 22.19 -19.87 23.60
CA ILE A 36 22.33 -18.56 22.96
C ILE A 36 23.46 -17.75 23.62
N GLY A 37 23.54 -17.79 24.95
CA GLY A 37 24.51 -17.02 25.69
C GLY A 37 24.54 -17.34 27.17
N GLU A 38 25.67 -16.99 27.80
CA GLU A 38 25.82 -17.00 29.25
C GLU A 38 26.64 -15.78 29.68
N LEU A 39 26.26 -15.19 30.81
CA LEU A 39 26.92 -14.03 31.36
C LEU A 39 26.85 -14.00 32.88
N SER A 40 27.99 -13.79 33.54
CA SER A 40 28.03 -13.48 34.96
C SER A 40 28.09 -11.97 35.19
N LEU A 41 27.20 -11.47 36.04
CA LEU A 41 26.93 -10.06 36.24
C LEU A 41 27.08 -9.67 37.70
N LYS A 42 27.62 -8.47 37.95
CA LYS A 42 27.76 -7.88 39.30
C LYS A 42 27.06 -6.53 39.45
N SER A 43 26.68 -5.91 38.34
CA SER A 43 26.06 -4.58 38.28
C SER A 43 25.02 -4.54 37.18
N GLU A 44 24.20 -3.49 37.15
CA GLU A 44 23.25 -3.25 36.06
C GLU A 44 23.97 -3.31 34.71
N THR A 45 23.43 -4.14 33.81
CA THR A 45 24.04 -4.39 32.51
C THR A 45 22.97 -4.61 31.46
N TYR A 46 23.15 -3.93 30.34
CA TYR A 46 22.44 -4.19 29.10
C TYR A 46 23.38 -4.92 28.13
N ARG A 47 23.01 -6.11 27.68
CA ARG A 47 23.81 -6.86 26.70
C ARG A 47 22.93 -7.59 25.71
N CYS A 48 23.35 -7.56 24.44
CA CYS A 48 22.72 -8.30 23.36
C CYS A 48 23.57 -9.50 22.91
N PHE A 49 22.89 -10.59 22.60
CA PHE A 49 23.45 -11.84 22.09
C PHE A 49 22.92 -12.06 20.68
N GLN A 50 23.84 -12.28 19.75
CA GLN A 50 23.50 -12.64 18.38
C GLN A 50 23.61 -14.15 18.24
N PHE A 51 22.59 -14.77 17.65
CA PHE A 51 22.58 -16.21 17.42
C PHE A 51 21.98 -16.53 16.06
N MET A 52 22.35 -17.69 15.51
CA MET A 52 21.75 -18.22 14.28
C MET A 52 20.54 -19.05 14.65
N VAL A 53 19.38 -18.74 14.07
CA VAL A 53 18.16 -19.52 14.29
C VAL A 53 18.31 -20.86 13.55
N PRO A 54 18.05 -22.01 14.21
CA PRO A 54 18.21 -23.32 13.58
C PRO A 54 17.26 -23.47 12.38
N MET A 55 17.72 -24.22 11.38
CA MET A 55 16.91 -24.54 10.20
C MET A 55 15.74 -25.45 10.57
N VAL A 56 14.53 -25.07 10.15
CA VAL A 56 13.31 -25.88 10.29
C VAL A 56 12.64 -26.07 8.93
N SER A 57 12.02 -27.24 8.72
CA SER A 57 11.30 -27.55 7.48
C SER A 57 9.86 -27.05 7.47
N SER A 58 9.27 -26.84 8.65
CA SER A 58 7.92 -26.33 8.84
C SER A 58 7.86 -25.41 10.06
N ALA A 59 6.79 -24.63 10.17
CA ALA A 59 6.57 -23.75 11.31
C ALA A 59 6.61 -24.55 12.61
N THR A 60 7.62 -24.31 13.43
CA THR A 60 7.92 -25.10 14.63
C THR A 60 7.91 -24.17 15.85
N VAL A 61 7.24 -24.60 16.91
CA VAL A 61 7.25 -23.85 18.18
C VAL A 61 8.50 -24.23 18.95
N ALA A 62 9.30 -23.24 19.33
CA ALA A 62 10.43 -23.38 20.23
C ALA A 62 10.15 -22.62 21.53
N SER A 63 10.91 -22.92 22.58
CA SER A 63 10.86 -22.20 23.86
C SER A 63 12.20 -21.52 24.11
N ILE A 64 12.19 -20.21 24.38
CA ILE A 64 13.36 -19.52 24.89
C ILE A 64 13.29 -19.59 26.42
N SER A 65 14.25 -20.29 27.01
CA SER A 65 14.34 -20.49 28.45
C SER A 65 15.44 -19.59 29.01
N VAL A 66 15.05 -18.71 29.93
CA VAL A 66 15.95 -17.75 30.58
C VAL A 66 16.12 -18.18 32.03
N LYS A 67 17.35 -18.53 32.39
CA LYS A 67 17.75 -18.93 33.75
C LYS A 67 18.68 -17.89 34.35
N ILE A 68 18.26 -17.27 35.45
CA ILE A 68 19.09 -16.37 36.26
C ILE A 68 19.37 -17.09 37.57
N GLN A 69 20.65 -17.38 37.81
CA GLN A 69 21.10 -18.10 38.99
C GLN A 69 21.97 -17.18 39.86
N GLY A 70 21.44 -16.80 41.02
CA GLY A 70 22.20 -16.21 42.11
C GLY A 70 22.71 -17.28 43.10
N ARG A 71 23.30 -16.82 44.19
CA ARG A 71 23.75 -17.68 45.29
C ARG A 71 22.58 -18.12 46.16
N VAL A 72 21.58 -17.25 46.33
CA VAL A 72 20.40 -17.50 47.17
C VAL A 72 19.17 -17.75 46.31
N ASP A 73 18.98 -16.93 45.28
CA ASP A 73 17.77 -16.97 44.45
C ASP A 73 18.04 -17.51 43.05
N SER A 74 17.03 -18.16 42.46
CA SER A 74 17.04 -18.58 41.07
C SER A 74 15.71 -18.27 40.41
N LEU A 75 15.75 -17.65 39.22
CA LEU A 75 14.59 -17.39 38.39
C LEU A 75 14.74 -18.14 37.08
N ASN A 76 13.72 -18.95 36.73
CA ASN A 76 13.59 -19.54 35.40
C ASN A 76 12.29 -19.03 34.78
N GLN A 77 12.37 -18.55 33.54
CA GLN A 77 11.22 -18.13 32.78
C GLN A 77 11.34 -18.64 31.34
N ASP A 78 10.26 -19.26 30.86
CA ASP A 78 10.19 -19.81 29.53
C ASP A 78 9.15 -19.05 28.71
N THR A 79 9.49 -18.70 27.47
CA THR A 79 8.58 -18.04 26.53
C THR A 79 8.56 -18.79 25.21
N LYS A 80 7.36 -19.12 24.73
CA LYS A 80 7.18 -19.79 23.45
C LYS A 80 7.36 -18.81 22.30
N VAL A 81 8.12 -19.22 21.30
CA VAL A 81 8.36 -18.48 20.06
C VAL A 81 8.10 -19.38 18.87
N LEU A 82 7.51 -18.83 17.82
CA LEU A 82 7.33 -19.54 16.55
C LEU A 82 8.57 -19.31 15.67
N ILE A 83 9.19 -20.40 15.22
CA ILE A 83 10.23 -20.41 14.19
C ILE A 83 9.57 -20.79 12.87
N GLU A 84 9.64 -19.88 11.90
CA GLU A 84 9.14 -20.10 10.55
C GLU A 84 10.29 -20.52 9.63
N PRO A 85 10.05 -21.39 8.64
CA PRO A 85 11.05 -21.70 7.63
C PRO A 85 11.45 -20.42 6.87
N PRO A 86 12.65 -20.39 6.24
CA PRO A 86 13.06 -19.24 5.45
C PRO A 86 12.01 -18.97 4.37
N ALA A 87 11.49 -17.74 4.34
CA ALA A 87 10.53 -17.30 3.34
C ALA A 87 11.26 -16.60 2.20
N PHE A 88 10.78 -16.82 0.97
CA PHE A 88 11.34 -16.22 -0.23
C PHE A 88 10.25 -15.47 -0.97
N ILE A 89 10.64 -14.38 -1.60
CA ILE A 89 9.78 -13.53 -2.39
C ILE A 89 10.18 -13.74 -3.85
N HIS A 90 9.21 -14.18 -4.66
CA HIS A 90 9.41 -14.32 -6.09
C HIS A 90 8.43 -13.41 -6.82
N ILE A 91 8.91 -12.71 -7.86
CA ILE A 91 8.13 -11.75 -8.62
C ILE A 91 8.31 -12.04 -10.10
N VAL A 92 7.21 -12.10 -10.84
CA VAL A 92 7.24 -12.07 -12.31
C VAL A 92 6.87 -10.65 -12.75
N GLN A 93 7.67 -10.09 -13.64
CA GLN A 93 7.41 -8.77 -14.20
C GLN A 93 7.60 -8.80 -15.72
N THR A 94 6.61 -8.29 -16.44
CA THR A 94 6.67 -8.08 -17.89
C THR A 94 7.23 -6.69 -18.22
N ASP A 95 7.78 -6.51 -19.42
CA ASP A 95 8.22 -5.19 -19.89
C ASP A 95 7.04 -4.24 -20.16
N LYS A 96 5.85 -4.79 -20.44
CA LYS A 96 4.61 -4.03 -20.65
C LYS A 96 3.42 -4.73 -19.96
N PRO A 97 2.42 -3.97 -19.50
CA PRO A 97 1.16 -4.56 -19.02
C PRO A 97 0.27 -5.05 -20.16
N ILE A 98 0.37 -4.42 -21.35
CA ILE A 98 -0.48 -4.69 -22.52
C ILE A 98 0.39 -4.86 -23.78
N TYR A 99 0.19 -5.97 -24.49
CA TYR A 99 0.85 -6.29 -25.75
C TYR A 99 -0.15 -6.29 -26.91
N LYS A 100 0.34 -5.97 -28.11
CA LYS A 100 -0.40 -6.20 -29.36
C LYS A 100 -0.16 -7.63 -29.84
N PRO A 101 -1.11 -8.24 -30.57
CA PRO A 101 -0.86 -9.49 -31.28
C PRO A 101 0.39 -9.38 -32.16
N GLY A 102 1.21 -10.44 -32.18
CA GLY A 102 2.49 -10.46 -32.91
C GLY A 102 3.69 -9.87 -32.16
N GLN A 103 3.51 -9.26 -30.99
CA GLN A 103 4.63 -8.75 -30.18
C GLN A 103 5.33 -9.84 -29.39
N THR A 104 6.60 -9.63 -29.06
CA THR A 104 7.33 -10.51 -28.14
C THR A 104 7.11 -10.04 -26.71
N VAL A 105 6.56 -10.92 -25.87
CA VAL A 105 6.43 -10.71 -24.43
C VAL A 105 7.78 -10.95 -23.80
N GLN A 106 8.37 -9.91 -23.20
CA GLN A 106 9.60 -10.03 -22.42
C GLN A 106 9.24 -9.98 -20.95
N PHE A 107 9.73 -10.94 -20.18
CA PHE A 107 9.44 -10.99 -18.75
C PHE A 107 10.64 -11.50 -17.99
N ARG A 108 10.74 -11.10 -16.73
CA ARG A 108 11.77 -11.54 -15.82
C ARG A 108 11.16 -12.14 -14.56
N ILE A 109 11.83 -13.14 -14.02
CA ILE A 109 11.51 -13.75 -12.74
C ILE A 109 12.61 -13.33 -11.78
N VAL A 110 12.22 -12.64 -10.70
CA VAL A 110 13.11 -12.19 -9.63
C VAL A 110 12.88 -13.04 -8.40
N SER A 111 13.95 -13.45 -7.73
CA SER A 111 13.91 -14.25 -6.51
C SER A 111 14.79 -13.61 -5.43
N MET A 112 14.21 -13.34 -4.26
CA MET A 112 14.88 -12.73 -3.13
C MET A 112 14.42 -13.31 -1.80
N ASP A 113 15.17 -13.08 -0.73
CA ASP A 113 14.76 -13.40 0.64
C ASP A 113 13.91 -12.27 1.26
N THR A 114 13.52 -12.42 2.52
CA THR A 114 12.78 -11.40 3.28
C THR A 114 13.57 -10.12 3.54
N ASN A 115 14.89 -10.12 3.35
CA ASN A 115 15.75 -8.95 3.45
C ASN A 115 15.99 -8.29 2.09
N PHE A 116 15.25 -8.72 1.05
CA PHE A 116 15.40 -8.26 -0.34
C PHE A 116 16.78 -8.55 -0.94
N ILE A 117 17.48 -9.56 -0.41
CA ILE A 117 18.76 -10.01 -0.95
C ILE A 117 18.48 -11.02 -2.07
N PRO A 118 19.06 -10.85 -3.28
CA PRO A 118 18.88 -11.78 -4.39
C PRO A 118 19.31 -13.21 -4.02
N VAL A 119 18.45 -14.20 -4.28
CA VAL A 119 18.76 -15.60 -4.02
C VAL A 119 18.83 -16.42 -5.31
N ASN A 120 19.82 -17.32 -5.39
CA ASN A 120 19.91 -18.24 -6.51
C ASN A 120 18.92 -19.39 -6.30
N ARG A 121 18.06 -19.62 -7.28
CA ARG A 121 17.01 -20.65 -7.25
C ARG A 121 16.90 -21.38 -8.57
N MET A 122 16.23 -22.52 -8.54
CA MET A 122 15.83 -23.24 -9.74
C MET A 122 14.33 -23.13 -9.88
N VAL A 123 13.88 -22.68 -11.05
CA VAL A 123 12.49 -22.68 -11.45
C VAL A 123 12.28 -23.94 -12.28
N ILE A 124 11.57 -24.90 -11.69
CA ILE A 124 11.35 -26.22 -12.29
C ILE A 124 10.43 -26.12 -13.50
N ASN A 125 9.49 -25.17 -13.46
CA ASN A 125 8.50 -25.02 -14.51
C ASN A 125 8.02 -23.57 -14.61
N VAL A 126 8.14 -22.98 -15.80
CA VAL A 126 7.48 -21.72 -16.16
C VAL A 126 6.49 -22.04 -17.27
N LEU A 127 5.22 -21.69 -17.06
CA LEU A 127 4.13 -21.87 -18.01
C LEU A 127 3.59 -20.51 -18.41
N ASN A 128 3.39 -20.31 -19.71
CA ASN A 128 2.57 -19.22 -20.22
C ASN A 128 1.24 -19.80 -20.70
N GLN A 129 0.13 -19.25 -20.24
CA GLN A 129 -1.22 -19.69 -20.56
C GLN A 129 -2.02 -18.60 -21.25
N ASP A 130 -2.77 -18.99 -22.28
CA ASP A 130 -3.70 -18.11 -22.97
C ASP A 130 -4.98 -17.86 -22.12
N PRO A 131 -5.90 -16.98 -22.58
CA PRO A 131 -7.16 -16.71 -21.88
C PRO A 131 -8.07 -17.92 -21.72
N ASN A 132 -7.87 -18.98 -22.52
CA ASN A 132 -8.60 -20.24 -22.47
C ASN A 132 -7.84 -21.29 -21.63
N THR A 133 -6.80 -20.89 -20.89
CA THR A 133 -5.93 -21.72 -20.03
C THR A 133 -5.05 -22.74 -20.77
N ASN A 134 -4.96 -22.65 -22.11
CA ASN A 134 -4.07 -23.48 -22.92
C ASN A 134 -2.61 -23.09 -22.69
N ARG A 135 -1.72 -24.08 -22.57
CA ARG A 135 -0.28 -23.86 -22.43
C ARG A 135 0.33 -23.50 -23.78
N ILE A 136 0.78 -22.26 -23.94
CA ILE A 136 1.37 -21.75 -25.21
C ILE A 136 2.89 -21.69 -25.18
N ALA A 137 3.49 -21.67 -23.98
CA ALA A 137 4.93 -21.77 -23.81
C ALA A 137 5.28 -22.44 -22.49
N GLN A 138 6.41 -23.15 -22.47
CA GLN A 138 6.93 -23.80 -21.29
C GLN A 138 8.46 -23.71 -21.25
N TRP A 139 9.00 -23.40 -20.08
CA TRP A 139 10.43 -23.49 -19.80
C TRP A 139 10.65 -24.39 -18.58
N LEU A 140 11.50 -25.40 -18.76
CA LEU A 140 11.84 -26.36 -17.72
C LEU A 140 13.24 -26.07 -17.17
N ASP A 141 13.41 -26.35 -15.88
CA ASP A 141 14.69 -26.39 -15.16
C ASP A 141 15.59 -25.17 -15.42
N LYS A 142 15.01 -23.98 -15.28
CA LYS A 142 15.75 -22.71 -15.46
C LYS A 142 16.34 -22.25 -14.14
N SER A 143 17.64 -21.99 -14.14
CA SER A 143 18.34 -21.45 -12.98
C SER A 143 18.27 -19.93 -12.96
N ILE A 144 17.79 -19.38 -11.86
CA ILE A 144 17.89 -17.96 -11.50
C ILE A 144 19.29 -17.74 -10.93
N LYS A 145 20.14 -17.02 -11.66
CA LYS A 145 21.51 -16.67 -11.25
C LYS A 145 21.59 -15.18 -10.96
N GLY A 146 22.11 -14.81 -9.79
CA GLY A 146 22.10 -13.41 -9.34
C GLY A 146 20.69 -12.90 -9.01
N GLY A 147 19.77 -13.81 -8.70
CA GLY A 147 18.37 -13.52 -8.34
C GLY A 147 17.46 -13.06 -9.49
N ILE A 148 17.92 -13.06 -10.74
CA ILE A 148 17.11 -12.69 -11.91
C ILE A 148 17.22 -13.77 -13.00
N LEU A 149 16.10 -14.05 -13.66
CA LEU A 149 16.00 -14.87 -14.86
C LEU A 149 15.15 -14.15 -15.90
N ASP A 150 15.75 -13.82 -17.04
CA ASP A 150 15.06 -13.19 -18.16
C ASP A 150 14.59 -14.23 -19.18
N LEU A 151 13.33 -14.12 -19.59
CA LEU A 151 12.69 -14.99 -20.59
C LEU A 151 11.89 -14.14 -21.59
N SER A 152 11.65 -14.72 -22.76
CA SER A 152 10.88 -14.06 -23.81
C SER A 152 10.01 -15.06 -24.57
N HIS A 153 8.82 -14.63 -24.97
CA HIS A 153 7.89 -15.42 -25.76
C HIS A 153 7.35 -14.60 -26.95
N PRO A 154 7.70 -14.96 -28.20
CA PRO A 154 7.10 -14.34 -29.37
C PRO A 154 5.65 -14.80 -29.52
N THR A 155 4.71 -13.85 -29.62
CA THR A 155 3.30 -14.15 -29.89
C THR A 155 3.02 -14.13 -31.38
N ILE A 156 2.01 -14.89 -31.83
CA ILE A 156 1.57 -14.88 -33.23
C ILE A 156 0.67 -13.67 -33.54
N PRO A 157 0.60 -13.19 -34.79
CA PRO A 157 -0.29 -12.09 -35.17
C PRO A 157 -1.78 -12.36 -34.91
N GLU A 158 -2.19 -13.64 -34.92
CA GLU A 158 -3.56 -14.09 -34.67
C GLU A 158 -3.78 -14.51 -33.20
N ALA A 159 -2.93 -14.04 -32.28
CA ALA A 159 -3.06 -14.38 -30.86
C ALA A 159 -4.43 -13.94 -30.31
N ALA A 160 -5.05 -14.81 -29.52
CA ALA A 160 -6.33 -14.53 -28.89
C ALA A 160 -6.25 -13.28 -28.02
N GLN A 161 -7.23 -12.38 -28.11
CA GLN A 161 -7.26 -11.22 -27.24
C GLN A 161 -7.80 -11.61 -25.86
N GLY A 162 -7.18 -11.10 -24.79
CA GLY A 162 -7.58 -11.36 -23.43
C GLY A 162 -6.42 -11.37 -22.43
N ILE A 163 -6.68 -11.93 -21.26
CA ILE A 163 -5.72 -12.01 -20.16
C ILE A 163 -4.92 -13.32 -20.27
N TYR A 164 -3.60 -13.18 -20.34
CA TYR A 164 -2.64 -14.27 -20.32
C TYR A 164 -2.02 -14.38 -18.93
N THR A 165 -1.68 -15.61 -18.54
CA THR A 165 -1.14 -15.90 -17.21
C THR A 165 0.24 -16.56 -17.34
N ILE A 166 1.25 -15.95 -16.71
CA ILE A 166 2.57 -16.57 -16.53
C ILE A 166 2.60 -17.19 -15.14
N THR A 167 2.80 -18.50 -15.05
CA THR A 167 2.94 -19.24 -13.79
C THR A 167 4.35 -19.80 -13.69
N ALA A 168 5.07 -19.53 -12.61
CA ALA A 168 6.40 -20.07 -12.35
C ALA A 168 6.42 -20.84 -11.03
N GLU A 169 7.02 -22.03 -11.04
CA GLU A 169 7.13 -22.93 -9.90
C GLU A 169 8.61 -23.19 -9.56
N THR A 170 8.99 -23.03 -8.30
CA THR A 170 10.37 -23.22 -7.81
C THR A 170 10.64 -24.64 -7.34
N ASP A 171 11.91 -24.95 -7.13
CA ASP A 171 12.41 -26.21 -6.56
C ASP A 171 11.88 -26.54 -5.15
N LYS A 172 11.27 -25.57 -4.46
CA LYS A 172 10.64 -25.75 -3.15
C LYS A 172 9.11 -25.80 -3.20
N GLY A 173 8.52 -25.85 -4.39
CA GLY A 173 7.08 -25.90 -4.59
C GLY A 173 6.39 -24.55 -4.38
N GLU A 174 7.14 -23.44 -4.41
CA GLU A 174 6.56 -22.09 -4.37
C GLU A 174 6.11 -21.74 -5.79
N ALA A 175 4.83 -21.40 -5.94
CA ALA A 175 4.25 -21.02 -7.22
C ALA A 175 3.85 -19.53 -7.21
N ILE A 176 4.19 -18.82 -8.28
CA ILE A 176 3.83 -17.43 -8.51
C ILE A 176 3.12 -17.30 -9.85
N SER A 177 2.12 -16.43 -9.91
CA SER A 177 1.42 -16.10 -11.14
C SER A 177 1.42 -14.60 -11.40
N TYR A 178 1.48 -14.22 -12.66
CA TYR A 178 1.38 -12.83 -13.10
C TYR A 178 0.57 -12.75 -14.38
N ASN A 179 -0.33 -11.77 -14.42
CA ASN A 179 -1.25 -11.59 -15.53
C ASN A 179 -0.82 -10.42 -16.40
N PHE A 180 -0.89 -10.61 -17.72
CA PHE A 180 -0.70 -9.55 -18.70
C PHE A 180 -1.79 -9.64 -19.77
N GLU A 181 -2.06 -8.55 -20.46
CA GLU A 181 -3.14 -8.50 -21.44
C GLU A 181 -2.57 -8.46 -22.87
N ILE A 182 -3.16 -9.25 -23.78
CA ILE A 182 -2.97 -9.07 -25.21
C ILE A 182 -4.27 -8.52 -25.78
N LYS A 183 -4.21 -7.34 -26.38
CA LYS A 183 -5.33 -6.78 -27.14
C LYS A 183 -4.82 -5.86 -28.23
N GLU A 184 -5.64 -5.69 -29.25
CA GLU A 184 -5.40 -4.61 -30.20
C GLU A 184 -5.66 -3.28 -29.52
N TYR A 185 -4.60 -2.49 -29.36
CA TYR A 185 -4.70 -1.13 -28.87
C TYR A 185 -4.00 -0.18 -29.83
N VAL A 186 -4.52 1.04 -29.89
CA VAL A 186 -3.82 2.17 -30.50
C VAL A 186 -3.19 2.94 -29.35
N LEU A 187 -1.88 3.18 -29.43
CA LEU A 187 -1.20 3.95 -28.40
C LEU A 187 -1.77 5.38 -28.43
N PRO A 188 -2.30 5.91 -27.32
CA PRO A 188 -2.75 7.29 -27.27
C PRO A 188 -1.59 8.19 -27.69
N LYS A 189 -1.83 9.08 -28.66
CA LYS A 189 -0.80 10.00 -29.16
C LYS A 189 -0.60 11.19 -28.22
N PHE A 190 -1.49 11.35 -27.26
CA PHE A 190 -1.58 12.44 -26.34
C PHE A 190 -2.08 11.96 -24.98
N GLU A 191 -1.75 12.74 -23.96
CA GLU A 191 -2.20 12.61 -22.58
C GLU A 191 -3.25 13.69 -22.31
N VAL A 192 -4.34 13.30 -21.64
CA VAL A 192 -5.35 14.24 -21.14
C VAL A 192 -5.09 14.50 -19.67
N THR A 193 -5.10 15.76 -19.27
CA THR A 193 -4.96 16.18 -17.88
C THR A 193 -6.20 16.95 -17.48
N ILE A 194 -6.81 16.55 -16.38
CA ILE A 194 -7.92 17.27 -15.76
C ILE A 194 -7.34 18.02 -14.57
N ASN A 195 -7.54 19.33 -14.56
CA ASN A 195 -7.20 20.18 -13.43
C ASN A 195 -8.49 20.65 -12.77
N LEU A 196 -8.84 20.00 -11.67
CA LEU A 196 -9.91 20.43 -10.77
C LEU A 196 -9.32 21.25 -9.62
N PRO A 197 -10.12 22.14 -9.01
CA PRO A 197 -9.78 22.64 -7.68
C PRO A 197 -9.66 21.45 -6.72
N SER A 198 -8.67 21.49 -5.84
CA SER A 198 -8.40 20.36 -4.93
C SER A 198 -9.47 20.20 -3.84
N VAL A 199 -10.46 21.10 -3.80
CA VAL A 199 -11.60 21.13 -2.86
C VAL A 199 -12.79 21.78 -3.55
N ILE A 200 -14.00 21.38 -3.16
CA ILE A 200 -15.28 21.94 -3.61
C ILE A 200 -16.18 22.05 -2.38
N THR A 201 -16.71 23.24 -2.06
CA THR A 201 -17.56 23.46 -0.89
C THR A 201 -19.03 23.28 -1.17
N ILE A 202 -19.78 23.20 -0.07
CA ILE A 202 -21.21 23.46 0.02
C ILE A 202 -21.61 24.89 -0.39
N LEU A 203 -20.78 25.89 -0.13
CA LEU A 203 -21.02 27.30 -0.41
C LEU A 203 -20.68 27.69 -1.85
N ASP A 204 -19.94 26.87 -2.57
CA ASP A 204 -19.62 27.11 -3.97
C ASP A 204 -20.88 27.02 -4.84
N ASP A 205 -21.10 28.03 -5.66
CA ASP A 205 -22.14 28.00 -6.69
C ASP A 205 -21.63 27.33 -7.98
N ASP A 206 -20.36 27.56 -8.32
CA ASP A 206 -19.73 27.15 -9.57
C ASP A 206 -18.32 26.58 -9.37
N VAL A 207 -18.02 25.48 -10.07
CA VAL A 207 -16.68 24.87 -10.13
C VAL A 207 -16.09 25.05 -11.52
N THR A 208 -14.89 25.60 -11.57
CA THR A 208 -14.12 25.74 -12.81
C THR A 208 -13.17 24.56 -12.97
N MET A 209 -13.33 23.78 -14.03
CA MET A 209 -12.37 22.73 -14.40
C MET A 209 -11.59 23.13 -15.65
N LYS A 210 -10.31 22.72 -15.72
CA LYS A 210 -9.49 22.90 -16.93
C LYS A 210 -9.05 21.53 -17.44
N ILE A 211 -9.50 21.18 -18.63
CA ILE A 211 -9.11 19.95 -19.31
C ILE A 211 -8.11 20.32 -20.39
N CYS A 212 -6.93 19.70 -20.36
CA CYS A 212 -5.85 19.98 -21.30
C CYS A 212 -5.36 18.68 -21.94
N GLY A 213 -5.34 18.63 -23.27
CA GLY A 213 -4.70 17.56 -24.03
C GLY A 213 -3.30 17.98 -24.49
N LYS A 214 -2.31 17.12 -24.28
CA LYS A 214 -0.92 17.37 -24.69
C LYS A 214 -0.37 16.13 -25.40
N TYR A 215 0.16 16.31 -26.61
CA TYR A 215 0.87 15.24 -27.30
C TYR A 215 2.13 14.82 -26.53
N THR A 216 2.60 13.59 -26.74
CA THR A 216 3.83 13.07 -26.12
C THR A 216 5.08 13.92 -26.39
N TYR A 217 5.12 14.66 -27.50
CA TYR A 217 6.19 15.61 -27.85
C TYR A 217 5.94 17.05 -27.36
N GLY A 218 4.87 17.26 -26.60
CA GLY A 218 4.63 18.44 -25.78
C GLY A 218 3.71 19.52 -26.35
N LYS A 219 3.23 19.41 -27.59
CA LYS A 219 2.29 20.39 -28.18
C LYS A 219 0.85 20.15 -27.70
N PRO A 220 0.00 21.20 -27.67
CA PRO A 220 -1.41 21.05 -27.32
C PRO A 220 -2.18 20.27 -28.40
N VAL A 221 -3.17 19.51 -27.96
CA VAL A 221 -4.12 18.80 -28.84
C VAL A 221 -5.28 19.72 -29.17
N LEU A 222 -5.63 19.80 -30.46
CA LEU A 222 -6.85 20.47 -30.91
C LEU A 222 -7.95 19.42 -31.04
N GLY A 223 -9.13 19.70 -30.49
CA GLY A 223 -10.19 18.71 -30.38
C GLY A 223 -11.42 19.21 -29.63
N SER A 224 -12.40 18.33 -29.50
CA SER A 224 -13.59 18.53 -28.66
C SER A 224 -13.46 17.76 -27.35
N VAL A 225 -13.93 18.35 -26.26
CA VAL A 225 -13.94 17.72 -24.93
C VAL A 225 -15.38 17.47 -24.53
N LYS A 226 -15.64 16.29 -23.97
CA LYS A 226 -16.88 15.96 -23.27
C LYS A 226 -16.51 15.57 -21.84
N ALA A 227 -16.91 16.36 -20.86
CA ALA A 227 -16.65 16.07 -19.45
C ALA A 227 -17.93 15.70 -18.72
N GLU A 228 -17.91 14.63 -17.94
CA GLU A 228 -18.97 14.20 -17.04
C GLU A 228 -18.54 14.43 -15.60
N PHE A 229 -19.35 15.19 -14.85
CA PHE A 229 -19.13 15.49 -13.44
C PHE A 229 -20.19 14.75 -12.61
N CYS A 230 -19.74 13.82 -11.77
CA CYS A 230 -20.58 12.88 -11.04
C CYS A 230 -20.38 12.98 -9.52
N ARG A 231 -21.46 12.81 -8.76
CA ARG A 231 -21.44 12.52 -7.32
C ARG A 231 -22.12 11.19 -7.05
N ARG A 232 -21.38 10.27 -6.41
CA ARG A 232 -21.83 8.90 -6.14
C ARG A 232 -22.65 8.81 -4.87
N THR A 233 -23.69 7.97 -4.90
CA THR A 233 -24.52 7.67 -3.72
C THR A 233 -23.72 6.87 -2.69
N SER A 234 -23.90 7.19 -1.40
CA SER A 234 -23.28 6.45 -0.29
C SER A 234 -24.20 5.30 0.15
N PRO A 235 -23.80 4.03 -0.05
CA PRO A 235 -24.67 2.89 0.20
C PRO A 235 -24.91 2.58 1.70
N PHE A 236 -24.28 3.30 2.63
CA PHE A 236 -24.26 2.92 4.06
C PHE A 236 -25.48 3.37 4.89
N PHE A 237 -26.52 3.98 4.33
CA PHE A 237 -27.74 4.25 5.09
C PHE A 237 -28.72 3.06 5.00
N TRP A 238 -28.57 2.12 5.95
CA TRP A 238 -29.28 0.82 6.08
C TRP A 238 -30.82 0.85 6.09
N LEU A 239 -31.46 1.99 5.79
CA LEU A 239 -32.91 2.19 5.82
C LEU A 239 -33.47 2.88 4.56
N SER A 240 -32.67 3.19 3.53
CA SER A 240 -33.22 3.87 2.35
C SER A 240 -34.02 2.91 1.46
N THR A 241 -35.34 3.05 1.49
CA THR A 241 -36.30 2.31 0.65
C THR A 241 -36.28 2.75 -0.82
N SER A 242 -35.53 3.81 -1.15
CA SER A 242 -35.32 4.28 -2.52
C SER A 242 -33.85 4.14 -2.93
N LYS A 243 -33.56 3.37 -3.98
CA LYS A 243 -32.26 3.40 -4.67
C LYS A 243 -32.05 4.81 -5.23
N GLN A 244 -31.35 5.67 -4.48
CA GLN A 244 -30.90 6.96 -5.00
C GLN A 244 -29.88 6.69 -6.11
N LYS A 245 -30.12 7.30 -7.28
CA LYS A 245 -29.20 7.24 -8.42
C LYS A 245 -28.08 8.27 -8.24
N ASP A 246 -26.92 7.96 -8.80
CA ASP A 246 -25.81 8.90 -8.91
C ASP A 246 -26.25 10.17 -9.66
N ILE A 247 -25.72 11.31 -9.24
CA ILE A 247 -26.01 12.60 -9.89
C ILE A 247 -24.84 12.91 -10.82
N CYS A 248 -25.06 12.77 -12.12
CA CYS A 248 -24.07 13.04 -13.16
C CYS A 248 -24.59 14.09 -14.15
N LYS A 249 -23.74 15.06 -14.53
CA LYS A 249 -24.06 16.03 -15.58
C LYS A 249 -22.85 16.25 -16.48
N THR A 250 -23.10 16.52 -17.77
CA THR A 250 -22.06 16.76 -18.77
C THR A 250 -21.82 18.26 -18.97
N PHE A 251 -20.56 18.68 -19.03
CA PHE A 251 -20.17 20.09 -19.16
C PHE A 251 -18.99 20.30 -20.11
N ASN A 252 -18.84 21.55 -20.54
CA ASN A 252 -17.75 21.96 -21.42
C ASN A 252 -16.57 22.59 -20.66
N LEU A 253 -16.78 23.42 -19.62
CA LEU A 253 -15.72 24.14 -18.89
C LEU A 253 -16.10 24.53 -17.44
N SER A 254 -17.33 25.00 -17.21
CA SER A 254 -17.83 25.41 -15.88
C SER A 254 -19.02 24.56 -15.44
N VAL A 255 -19.02 24.17 -14.17
CA VAL A 255 -20.05 23.31 -13.56
C VAL A 255 -20.81 24.10 -12.51
N THR A 256 -22.12 24.24 -12.69
CA THR A 256 -23.00 24.74 -11.63
C THR A 256 -23.25 23.62 -10.62
N LEU A 257 -22.92 23.85 -9.35
CA LEU A 257 -23.17 22.87 -8.29
C LEU A 257 -24.65 22.77 -7.90
N ALA A 258 -25.47 23.72 -8.38
CA ALA A 258 -26.92 23.68 -8.28
C ALA A 258 -27.49 22.35 -8.83
N GLY A 259 -27.98 21.50 -7.93
CA GLY A 259 -28.57 20.19 -8.24
C GLY A 259 -27.69 18.97 -7.96
N PHE A 260 -26.49 19.14 -7.40
CA PHE A 260 -25.64 18.02 -6.91
C PHE A 260 -25.88 17.67 -5.43
N ALA A 261 -26.93 18.25 -4.84
CA ALA A 261 -27.37 18.00 -3.47
C ALA A 261 -26.23 18.06 -2.45
N ILE A 262 -25.36 19.07 -2.52
CA ILE A 262 -24.09 19.15 -1.75
C ILE A 262 -24.32 18.92 -0.25
N ASN A 263 -25.43 19.44 0.29
CA ASN A 263 -25.88 19.29 1.68
C ASN A 263 -26.46 17.91 2.07
N ALA A 264 -26.58 16.96 1.15
CA ALA A 264 -27.19 15.67 1.42
C ALA A 264 -26.16 14.63 1.88
N PHE A 265 -26.35 14.10 3.09
CA PHE A 265 -25.51 13.07 3.72
C PHE A 265 -25.59 11.69 3.05
N ASN A 266 -26.52 11.49 2.11
CA ASN A 266 -26.71 10.22 1.40
C ASN A 266 -25.74 10.01 0.24
N TYR A 267 -24.85 10.98 -0.01
CA TYR A 267 -23.86 10.94 -1.08
C TYR A 267 -22.46 11.00 -0.48
N PHE A 268 -21.47 10.47 -1.20
CA PHE A 268 -20.08 10.62 -0.78
C PHE A 268 -19.64 12.08 -0.88
N ASP A 269 -18.75 12.50 0.02
CA ASP A 269 -18.08 13.81 0.01
C ASP A 269 -16.88 13.80 -0.96
N SER A 270 -17.14 13.29 -2.16
CA SER A 270 -16.17 13.14 -3.24
C SER A 270 -16.87 13.28 -4.57
N PHE A 271 -16.28 14.04 -5.48
CA PHE A 271 -16.72 14.15 -6.87
C PHE A 271 -15.84 13.31 -7.78
N GLU A 272 -16.45 12.73 -8.81
CA GLU A 272 -15.79 11.95 -9.85
C GLU A 272 -15.96 12.70 -11.16
N VAL A 273 -14.84 13.01 -11.82
CA VAL A 273 -14.87 13.70 -13.12
C VAL A 273 -14.25 12.80 -14.17
N THR A 274 -15.02 12.51 -15.20
CA THR A 274 -14.61 11.70 -16.35
C THR A 274 -14.57 12.62 -17.56
N ALA A 275 -13.40 12.81 -18.18
CA ALA A 275 -13.27 13.59 -19.41
C ALA A 275 -12.90 12.72 -20.60
N GLU A 276 -13.59 12.91 -21.72
CA GLU A 276 -13.29 12.32 -23.03
C GLU A 276 -12.80 13.46 -23.95
N LEU A 277 -11.53 13.42 -24.39
CA LEU A 277 -11.00 14.35 -25.40
C LEU A 277 -10.91 13.67 -26.76
N GLU A 278 -11.60 14.22 -27.76
CA GLU A 278 -11.56 13.75 -29.14
C GLU A 278 -10.62 14.63 -29.99
N GLU A 279 -9.52 14.05 -30.49
CA GLU A 279 -8.58 14.75 -31.37
C GLU A 279 -9.19 15.08 -32.75
N SER A 280 -9.04 16.32 -33.21
CA SER A 280 -9.44 16.74 -34.55
C SER A 280 -8.58 16.05 -35.62
N GLY A 281 -9.06 14.93 -36.14
CA GLY A 281 -8.46 14.22 -37.28
C GLY A 281 -8.42 12.70 -37.17
N THR A 282 -8.37 12.13 -35.95
CA THR A 282 -8.27 10.66 -35.75
C THR A 282 -9.42 10.03 -34.97
N GLY A 283 -10.23 10.82 -34.26
CA GLY A 283 -11.34 10.31 -33.43
C GLY A 283 -10.87 9.52 -32.20
N MET A 284 -9.59 9.62 -31.81
CA MET A 284 -9.04 8.94 -30.64
C MET A 284 -9.53 9.61 -29.35
N PHE A 285 -9.88 8.82 -28.33
CA PHE A 285 -10.33 9.27 -27.01
C PHE A 285 -9.41 8.76 -25.89
N ASP A 286 -9.31 9.53 -24.81
CA ASP A 286 -8.61 9.18 -23.57
C ASP A 286 -9.46 9.62 -22.38
N VAL A 287 -9.43 8.84 -21.28
CA VAL A 287 -10.33 9.00 -20.12
C VAL A 287 -9.53 9.10 -18.83
N VAL A 288 -9.76 10.17 -18.07
CA VAL A 288 -9.13 10.40 -16.77
C VAL A 288 -10.19 10.60 -15.69
N MET A 289 -9.91 10.08 -14.49
CA MET A 289 -10.72 10.22 -13.29
C MET A 289 -9.92 10.92 -12.20
N GLN A 290 -10.51 11.97 -11.58
CA GLN A 290 -9.88 12.69 -10.47
C GLN A 290 -10.88 12.85 -9.31
N VAL A 291 -10.37 12.66 -8.09
CA VAL A 291 -11.12 12.79 -6.82
C VAL A 291 -10.36 13.71 -5.88
N SER A 292 -11.03 14.72 -5.32
CA SER A 292 -10.50 15.62 -4.30
C SER A 292 -10.98 15.21 -2.91
N THR A 293 -10.06 15.09 -1.93
CA THR A 293 -10.38 14.77 -0.53
C THR A 293 -9.43 15.49 0.43
N ILE A 294 -9.88 15.74 1.67
CA ILE A 294 -9.03 16.21 2.77
C ILE A 294 -8.72 15.03 3.70
N THR A 295 -7.48 14.90 4.15
CA THR A 295 -7.05 13.77 4.98
C THR A 295 -6.19 14.21 6.16
N PHE A 296 -6.25 13.42 7.23
CA PHE A 296 -5.34 13.53 8.35
C PHE A 296 -4.00 12.87 8.04
N GLU A 297 -2.91 13.50 8.47
CA GLU A 297 -1.54 13.01 8.38
C GLU A 297 -0.86 13.16 9.74
N ASP A 298 0.05 12.25 10.06
CA ASP A 298 0.79 12.24 11.34
C ASP A 298 -0.09 12.22 12.62
N VAL A 299 -1.34 11.73 12.52
CA VAL A 299 -2.24 11.57 13.68
C VAL A 299 -2.11 10.16 14.25
N SER A 300 -1.74 10.06 15.52
CA SER A 300 -1.72 8.78 16.23
C SER A 300 -3.14 8.20 16.36
N SER A 301 -3.30 6.90 16.13
CA SER A 301 -4.56 6.18 16.36
C SER A 301 -4.93 6.05 17.85
N SER A 302 -4.03 6.45 18.75
CA SER A 302 -4.24 6.42 20.20
C SER A 302 -3.65 7.66 20.86
N TYR A 303 -4.30 8.15 21.90
CA TYR A 303 -3.82 9.28 22.70
C TYR A 303 -3.61 8.87 24.16
N LYS A 304 -2.83 9.65 24.90
CA LYS A 304 -2.70 9.51 26.35
C LYS A 304 -3.37 10.70 27.01
N PRO A 305 -4.38 10.50 27.87
CA PRO A 305 -5.04 11.61 28.57
C PRO A 305 -4.03 12.52 29.26
N GLY A 306 -4.16 13.84 29.04
CA GLY A 306 -3.27 14.86 29.59
C GLY A 306 -1.98 15.11 28.81
N LEU A 307 -1.74 14.38 27.71
CA LEU A 307 -0.73 14.74 26.72
C LEU A 307 -1.41 15.31 25.46
N PRO A 308 -0.87 16.38 24.86
CA PRO A 308 -1.46 16.95 23.66
C PRO A 308 -1.43 15.95 22.51
N LEU A 309 -2.56 15.80 21.80
CA LEU A 309 -2.63 15.04 20.56
C LEU A 309 -2.31 15.98 19.41
N GLU A 310 -1.19 15.74 18.76
CA GLU A 310 -0.74 16.53 17.61
C GLU A 310 -1.06 15.81 16.30
N GLY A 311 -1.26 16.60 15.25
CA GLY A 311 -1.62 16.09 13.95
C GLY A 311 -1.53 17.14 12.86
N LYS A 312 -1.61 16.66 11.62
CA LYS A 312 -1.65 17.52 10.44
C LYS A 312 -2.84 17.16 9.58
N VAL A 313 -3.28 18.13 8.80
CA VAL A 313 -4.30 17.99 7.78
C VAL A 313 -3.68 18.38 6.45
N ARG A 314 -3.92 17.57 5.41
CA ARG A 314 -3.45 17.81 4.04
C ARG A 314 -4.60 17.62 3.04
N PHE A 315 -4.58 18.42 1.98
CA PHE A 315 -5.39 18.19 0.79
C PHE A 315 -4.79 17.13 -0.13
N ASN A 316 -5.60 16.19 -0.61
CA ASN A 316 -5.16 15.21 -1.56
C ASN A 316 -5.03 15.86 -2.95
N GLY A 317 -3.81 15.88 -3.50
CA GLY A 317 -3.47 16.53 -4.77
C GLY A 317 -2.49 17.70 -4.59
N SER A 318 -2.72 18.79 -5.31
CA SER A 318 -1.84 19.97 -5.28
C SER A 318 -1.99 20.74 -3.96
N PRO A 319 -0.88 21.24 -3.38
CA PRO A 319 -0.92 21.99 -2.12
C PRO A 319 -1.66 23.34 -2.30
N ILE A 320 -2.59 23.64 -1.39
CA ILE A 320 -3.32 24.90 -1.35
C ILE A 320 -2.90 25.68 -0.11
N ALA A 321 -2.30 26.86 -0.31
CA ALA A 321 -1.84 27.72 0.78
C ALA A 321 -2.91 28.70 1.27
N ASN A 322 -2.82 29.08 2.55
CA ASN A 322 -3.68 30.05 3.24
C ASN A 322 -5.17 29.68 3.26
N GLN A 323 -5.49 28.38 3.22
CA GLN A 323 -6.86 27.90 3.21
C GLN A 323 -7.38 27.61 4.62
N ALA A 324 -8.60 28.06 4.93
CA ALA A 324 -9.26 27.80 6.20
C ALA A 324 -9.72 26.33 6.31
N VAL A 325 -9.30 25.66 7.37
CA VAL A 325 -9.62 24.27 7.71
C VAL A 325 -10.27 24.23 9.08
N TYR A 326 -11.43 23.58 9.19
CA TYR A 326 -12.22 23.48 10.41
C TYR A 326 -12.06 22.10 11.01
N LEU A 327 -11.51 22.05 12.22
CA LEU A 327 -11.32 20.83 12.97
C LEU A 327 -12.42 20.67 14.01
N TYR A 328 -13.12 19.55 13.94
CA TYR A 328 -14.20 19.18 14.85
C TYR A 328 -13.74 18.01 15.72
N VAL A 329 -14.07 18.12 17.01
CA VAL A 329 -13.86 17.09 18.01
C VAL A 329 -15.23 16.73 18.57
N GLN A 330 -15.65 15.47 18.44
CA GLN A 330 -17.00 15.04 18.82
C GLN A 330 -18.10 15.95 18.25
N ASP A 331 -17.98 16.28 16.95
CA ASP A 331 -18.90 17.14 16.20
C ASP A 331 -18.97 18.61 16.68
N SER A 332 -18.11 19.02 17.61
CA SER A 332 -17.97 20.40 18.04
C SER A 332 -16.77 21.07 17.37
N LEU A 333 -17.01 22.21 16.73
CA LEU A 333 -15.94 22.99 16.11
C LEU A 333 -14.96 23.45 17.19
N THR A 334 -13.72 22.98 17.11
CA THR A 334 -12.70 23.25 18.13
C THR A 334 -11.66 24.24 17.62
N PHE A 335 -11.20 24.10 16.37
CA PHE A 335 -10.18 24.97 15.79
C PHE A 335 -10.51 25.37 14.35
N THR A 336 -10.15 26.61 14.01
CA THR A 336 -10.02 27.08 12.63
C THR A 336 -8.54 27.27 12.35
N LEU A 337 -8.01 26.46 11.45
CA LEU A 337 -6.61 26.42 11.04
C LEU A 337 -6.47 27.06 9.67
N SER A 338 -5.26 27.51 9.32
CA SER A 338 -4.94 27.93 7.96
C SER A 338 -3.79 27.09 7.43
N THR A 339 -3.87 26.64 6.18
CA THR A 339 -2.79 25.86 5.56
C THR A 339 -1.56 26.71 5.24
N ASP A 340 -0.38 26.11 5.38
CA ASP A 340 0.90 26.71 5.00
C ASP A 340 1.13 26.69 3.48
N GLN A 341 2.30 27.15 3.02
CA GLN A 341 2.68 27.16 1.60
C GLN A 341 2.72 25.76 0.95
N ASN A 342 2.81 24.71 1.76
CA ASN A 342 2.82 23.32 1.33
C ASN A 342 1.43 22.67 1.45
N GLY A 343 0.39 23.44 1.77
CA GLY A 343 -0.98 22.93 1.91
C GLY A 343 -1.21 22.10 3.17
N LEU A 344 -0.39 22.28 4.21
CA LEU A 344 -0.53 21.59 5.49
C LEU A 344 -1.08 22.53 6.58
N ALA A 345 -2.04 22.04 7.34
CA ALA A 345 -2.52 22.68 8.57
C ALA A 345 -2.19 21.80 9.78
N THR A 346 -1.41 22.34 10.72
CA THR A 346 -1.00 21.62 11.94
C THR A 346 -1.93 21.95 13.11
N PHE A 347 -2.28 20.97 13.93
CA PHE A 347 -3.09 21.17 15.13
C PHE A 347 -2.50 20.45 16.35
N SER A 348 -2.87 20.92 17.53
CA SER A 348 -2.56 20.33 18.83
C SER A 348 -3.78 20.42 19.73
N LEU A 349 -4.30 19.26 20.15
CA LEU A 349 -5.52 19.14 20.96
C LEU A 349 -5.17 18.77 22.39
N ASP A 350 -5.74 19.49 23.36
CA ASP A 350 -5.65 19.08 24.77
C ASP A 350 -6.58 17.88 25.03
N THR A 351 -6.00 16.78 25.50
CA THR A 351 -6.71 15.54 25.79
C THR A 351 -6.99 15.33 27.28
N SER A 352 -6.73 16.33 28.12
CA SER A 352 -6.89 16.26 29.58
C SER A 352 -8.31 15.87 30.03
N SER A 353 -9.32 16.25 29.25
CA SER A 353 -10.74 15.96 29.51
C SER A 353 -11.27 14.70 28.82
N TRP A 354 -10.43 13.99 28.06
CA TRP A 354 -10.86 12.84 27.26
C TRP A 354 -10.65 11.52 28.03
N SER A 355 -11.63 10.62 27.96
CA SER A 355 -11.60 9.36 28.71
C SER A 355 -11.77 8.09 27.87
N GLU A 356 -12.31 8.19 26.64
CA GLU A 356 -12.64 7.04 25.78
C GLU A 356 -12.25 7.31 24.32
N SER A 357 -13.05 6.86 23.35
CA SER A 357 -12.87 7.21 21.95
C SER A 357 -13.31 8.65 21.68
N VAL A 358 -12.57 9.31 20.80
CA VAL A 358 -12.86 10.67 20.35
C VAL A 358 -12.86 10.64 18.83
N SER A 359 -13.93 11.14 18.24
CA SER A 359 -14.02 11.34 16.80
C SER A 359 -13.42 12.69 16.43
N LEU A 360 -12.52 12.66 15.45
CA LEU A 360 -12.03 13.85 14.78
C LEU A 360 -12.61 13.90 13.38
N SER A 361 -13.19 15.03 13.01
CA SER A 361 -13.63 15.29 11.64
C SER A 361 -13.09 16.65 11.21
N VAL A 362 -12.90 16.79 9.91
CA VAL A 362 -12.36 18.02 9.32
C VAL A 362 -13.26 18.44 8.16
N SER A 363 -13.53 19.73 8.09
CA SER A 363 -14.14 20.38 6.93
C SER A 363 -13.33 21.62 6.54
N THR A 364 -13.77 22.33 5.51
CA THR A 364 -13.13 23.53 4.96
C THR A 364 -14.23 24.42 4.40
N ASP A 365 -13.98 25.73 4.39
CA ASP A 365 -14.88 26.76 3.82
C ASP A 365 -14.72 26.93 2.30
N LEU A 366 -13.80 26.17 1.70
CA LEU A 366 -13.64 26.06 0.25
C LEU A 366 -14.25 24.81 -0.34
#